data_AF-A0A0C7R4D2-F1
#
_entry.id   AF-A0A0C7R4D2-F1
#
_cell.length_a   1.000
_cell.length_b   1.000
_cell.length_c   1.000
_cell.angle_alpha   90.00
_cell.angle_beta   90.00
_cell.angle_gamma   90.00
#
_symmetry.space_group_name_H-M   'P 1'
#
loop_
_entity.id
_entity.type
_entity.pdbx_description
1 polymer ?
#
loop_
_entity_poly.entity_id
_entity_poly.type
_entity_poly.pdbx_seq_one_letter_code
_entity_poly.pdbx_strand_id
1 'polypeptide(L)' 'MYKCIEGFTVDICDGDGFTIEESGFVVEEGSIWEVNEEAINLLGADIHLENDDSWIEISKEILEECFIKIK' A
#
# COMPACT_ATOMS: atom_id res chain seq x y z
N MET A 1 2.94 12.34 0.64
CA MET A 1 3.79 11.37 -0.08
C MET A 1 4.68 10.62 0.90
N TYR A 2 4.85 9.32 0.65
CA TYR A 2 5.68 8.39 1.41
C TYR A 2 6.63 7.70 0.44
N LYS A 3 7.87 7.46 0.87
CA LYS A 3 8.85 6.69 0.12
C LYS A 3 9.07 5.36 0.82
N CYS A 4 8.93 4.26 0.09
CA CYS A 4 9.28 2.94 0.58
C CYS A 4 10.80 2.87 0.81
N ILE A 5 11.23 2.43 1.99
CA ILE A 5 12.65 2.28 2.36
C ILE A 5 13.08 0.83 2.49
N GLU A 6 12.14 -0.10 2.51
CA GLU A 6 12.40 -1.54 2.51
C GLU A 6 11.29 -2.22 1.70
N GLY A 7 11.68 -2.91 0.63
CA GLY A 7 10.72 -3.56 -0.27
C GLY A 7 10.06 -4.78 0.38
N PHE A 8 8.77 -4.95 0.13
CA PHE A 8 7.95 -6.01 0.73
C PHE A 8 6.86 -6.47 -0.23
N THR A 9 6.18 -7.56 0.11
CA THR A 9 5.04 -8.09 -0.66
C THR A 9 3.76 -7.90 0.14
N VAL A 10 2.74 -7.35 -0.51
CA VAL A 10 1.40 -7.21 0.05
C VAL A 10 0.39 -8.03 -0.73
N ASP A 11 -0.61 -8.52 -0.02
CA ASP A 11 -1.78 -9.08 -0.66
C ASP A 11 -2.56 -7.96 -1.35
N ILE A 12 -3.04 -8.23 -2.57
CA ILE A 12 -3.91 -7.31 -3.31
C ILE A 12 -5.33 -7.84 -3.35
N CYS A 13 -6.27 -6.93 -3.48
CA CYS A 13 -7.67 -7.25 -3.75
C CYS A 13 -8.07 -6.84 -5.16
N ASP A 14 -9.04 -7.57 -5.71
CA ASP A 14 -9.79 -7.09 -6.87
C ASP A 14 -10.72 -5.93 -6.49
N GLY A 15 -11.38 -5.34 -7.49
CA GLY A 15 -12.31 -4.22 -7.30
C GLY A 15 -13.57 -4.57 -6.48
N ASP A 16 -13.79 -5.86 -6.18
CA ASP A 16 -14.87 -6.35 -5.34
C ASP A 16 -14.39 -6.63 -3.90
N GLY A 17 -13.10 -6.38 -3.59
CA GLY A 17 -12.51 -6.57 -2.27
C GLY A 17 -12.12 -8.01 -1.96
N PHE A 18 -12.03 -8.89 -2.97
CA PHE A 18 -11.55 -10.25 -2.78
C PHE A 18 -10.04 -10.33 -2.96
N THR A 19 -9.36 -10.95 -2.01
CA THR A 19 -7.91 -11.20 -2.08
C THR A 19 -7.56 -12.06 -3.29
N ILE A 20 -6.60 -11.59 -4.09
CA ILE A 20 -6.08 -12.33 -5.25
C ILE A 20 -4.91 -13.19 -4.76
N GLU A 21 -5.20 -14.44 -4.37
CA GLU A 21 -4.23 -15.35 -3.72
C GLU A 21 -2.98 -15.71 -4.57
N GLU A 22 -3.03 -15.56 -5.89
CA GLU A 22 -1.93 -16.01 -6.78
C GLU A 22 -0.89 -14.94 -7.12
N SER A 23 -1.03 -13.70 -6.64
CA SER A 23 -0.09 -12.63 -6.99
C SER A 23 -0.07 -11.54 -5.92
N GLY A 24 0.81 -11.68 -4.93
CA GLY A 24 1.15 -10.55 -4.08
C GLY A 24 1.78 -9.42 -4.90
N PHE A 25 1.46 -8.18 -4.58
CA PHE A 25 2.09 -7.02 -5.20
C PHE A 25 3.41 -6.71 -4.50
N VAL A 26 4.47 -6.55 -5.28
CA VAL A 26 5.79 -6.21 -4.76
C VAL A 26 5.90 -4.69 -4.70
N VAL A 27 5.99 -4.16 -3.48
CA VAL A 27 6.34 -2.77 -3.25
C VAL A 27 7.85 -2.66 -3.30
N GLU A 28 8.37 -1.99 -4.33
CA GLU A 28 9.80 -1.82 -4.52
C GLU A 28 10.40 -0.76 -3.58
N GLU A 29 11.58 -1.03 -3.04
CA GLU A 29 12.34 -0.04 -2.30
C GLU A 29 12.56 1.20 -3.18
N GLY A 30 12.25 2.37 -2.62
CA GLY A 30 12.41 3.65 -3.29
C GLY A 30 11.17 4.12 -4.06
N SER A 31 10.14 3.29 -4.21
CA SER A 31 8.85 3.69 -4.77
C SER A 31 8.17 4.79 -3.93
N ILE A 32 7.40 5.66 -4.59
CA ILE A 32 6.68 6.77 -3.95
C ILE A 32 5.18 6.52 -4.00
N TRP A 33 4.53 6.79 -2.88
CA TRP A 33 3.12 6.55 -2.66
C TRP A 33 2.45 7.76 -2.02
N GLU A 34 1.18 7.98 -2.33
CA GLU A 34 0.34 9.03 -1.80
C GLU A 34 -0.74 8.44 -0.90
N VAL A 35 -1.05 9.11 0.20
CA VAL A 35 -2.16 8.67 1.06
C VAL A 35 -3.45 9.21 0.46
N ASN A 36 -4.38 8.31 0.18
CA ASN A 36 -5.72 8.67 -0.21
C ASN A 36 -6.64 8.60 1.02
N GLU A 37 -6.84 9.73 1.69
CA GLU A 37 -7.71 9.81 2.89
C GLU A 37 -9.21 9.70 2.55
N GLU A 38 -9.58 9.80 1.27
CA GLU A 38 -10.96 9.69 0.80
C GLU A 38 -11.31 8.27 0.33
N ALA A 39 -10.32 7.39 0.20
CA ALA A 39 -10.52 6.00 -0.19
C ALA A 39 -11.20 5.18 0.92
N ILE A 40 -12.06 4.26 0.52
CA ILE A 40 -12.67 3.28 1.42
C ILE A 40 -11.68 2.12 1.56
N ASN A 41 -11.22 1.86 2.79
CA ASN A 41 -10.38 0.69 3.05
C ASN A 41 -11.21 -0.59 2.86
N LEU A 42 -10.86 -1.39 1.85
CA LEU A 42 -11.54 -2.62 1.46
C LEU A 42 -11.04 -3.85 2.23
N LEU A 43 -9.77 -3.85 2.64
CA LEU A 43 -9.09 -4.93 3.35
C LEU A 43 -9.15 -4.82 4.87
N GLY A 44 -9.83 -3.79 5.39
CA GLY A 44 -9.84 -3.50 6.83
C GLY A 44 -8.48 -3.02 7.36
N ALA A 45 -7.57 -2.64 6.46
CA ALA A 45 -6.32 -1.99 6.79
C ALA A 45 -6.57 -0.55 7.26
N ASP A 46 -5.57 0.05 7.89
CA ASP A 46 -5.67 1.41 8.40
C ASP A 46 -5.45 2.47 7.32
N ILE A 47 -4.60 2.18 6.32
CA ILE A 47 -4.06 3.19 5.40
C ILE A 47 -4.12 2.71 3.95
N HIS A 48 -4.78 3.51 3.11
CA HIS A 48 -4.78 3.35 1.66
C HIS A 48 -3.68 4.21 1.03
N LEU A 49 -2.76 3.57 0.32
CA LEU A 49 -1.68 4.20 -0.43
C LEU A 49 -1.86 3.97 -1.92
N GLU A 50 -1.70 5.00 -2.73
CA GLU A 50 -1.78 4.92 -4.19
C GLU A 50 -0.54 5.49 -4.88
N ASN A 51 -0.25 5.00 -6.08
CA ASN A 51 0.72 5.57 -7.01
C ASN A 51 0.08 5.64 -8.41
N ASP A 52 0.86 6.04 -9.43
CA ASP A 52 0.35 6.22 -10.80
C ASP A 52 -0.31 4.96 -11.39
N ASP A 53 0.09 3.77 -10.97
CA ASP A 53 -0.27 2.49 -11.61
C ASP A 53 -1.03 1.53 -10.67
N SER A 54 -1.05 1.75 -9.36
CA SER A 54 -1.49 0.77 -8.35
C SER A 54 -1.86 1.40 -7.02
N TRP A 55 -2.63 0.67 -6.23
CA TRP A 55 -2.93 1.02 -4.84
C TRP A 55 -2.70 -0.19 -3.94
N ILE A 56 -2.37 0.08 -2.68
CA ILE A 56 -2.15 -0.91 -1.63
C ILE A 56 -2.82 -0.44 -0.34
N GLU A 57 -3.25 -1.41 0.46
CA GLU A 57 -3.80 -1.16 1.78
C GLU A 57 -2.90 -1.82 2.82
N ILE A 58 -2.37 -1.00 3.75
CA ILE A 58 -1.39 -1.44 4.75
C ILE A 58 -1.79 -1.00 6.15
N SER A 59 -1.27 -1.71 7.16
CA SER A 59 -1.41 -1.28 8.56
C SER A 59 -0.51 -0.09 8.86
N LYS A 60 -0.80 0.61 9.96
CA LYS A 60 0.08 1.67 10.48
C LYS A 60 1.48 1.16 10.79
N GLU A 61 1.59 -0.06 11.28
CA GLU A 61 2.87 -0.71 11.61
C GLU A 61 3.75 -0.83 10.37
N ILE A 62 3.22 -1.33 9.25
CA ILE A 62 3.95 -1.42 7.98
C ILE A 62 4.34 -0.03 7.47
N LEU A 63 3.47 0.97 7.61
CA LEU A 63 3.80 2.34 7.21
C LEU A 63 5.00 2.88 8.01
N GLU A 64 5.05 2.64 9.32
CA GLU A 64 6.12 3.13 10.20
C GLU A 64 7.45 2.36 10.00
N GLU A 65 7.39 1.08 9.68
CA GLU A 65 8.56 0.22 9.45
C GLU A 65 9.15 0.36 8.04
N CYS A 66 8.30 0.36 7.01
CA CYS A 66 8.73 0.24 5.62
C CYS A 66 8.69 1.56 4.85
N PHE A 67 8.16 2.65 5.41
CA PHE A 67 8.06 3.94 4.72
C PHE A 67 8.57 5.12 5.53
N ILE A 68 9.04 6.14 4.81
CA ILE A 68 9.33 7.46 5.37
C ILE A 68 8.45 8.51 4.72
N LYS A 69 7.92 9.43 5.52
CA LYS A 69 7.19 10.60 5.01
C LYS A 69 8.16 11.53 4.30
N ILE A 70 7.87 11.84 3.04
CA ILE A 70 8.61 12.84 2.27
C ILE A 70 7.79 14.13 2.14
N LYS A 71 8.49 15.26 2.09
CA LYS A 71 7.91 16.61 2.02
C LYS A 71 7.62 17.04 0.60
#